data_AF-A0A6P3FE76-F1
#
_entry.id   AF-A0A6P3FE76-F1
#
_cell.length_a   1.000
_cell.length_b   1.000
_cell.length_c   1.000
_cell.angle_alpha   90.00
_cell.angle_beta   90.00
_cell.angle_gamma   90.00
#
_symmetry.space_group_name_H-M   'P 1'
#
loop_
_entity.id
_entity.type
_entity.pdbx_description
1 polymer ?
#
loop_
_entity_poly.entity_id
_entity_poly.type
_entity_poly.pdbx_seq_one_letter_code
_entity_poly.pdbx_strand_id
1 'polypeptide(L)'
;MTDCKEAKATQLGPLDEEELIPGGTRYFIKGFGSRPAFGLRNIAGGLGRGSVALVLQLFFLTLFAMILVVVLVKVSKVPNYQEQKQVKQKINKEMSQLKIGIGRLCRPCSWDWTFFQSNCYFFSDSRLNWSDSVAACQEMRAQLVVIKSPEEQNFLQLNSKNRGPTWMGLSDLKKEGIWHWLDGSHLWFRFTKYWLPGEPNNDGKEDCAEFRGNGWNDGKCERQKFWICKRPAASCSDM
;
A
#
# COMPACT_ATOMS: atom_id res chain seq x y z
N MET A 1 -2.95 21.80 22.10
CA MET A 1 -2.15 22.17 20.90
C MET A 1 -1.59 20.86 20.36
N THR A 2 -2.01 20.31 19.24
CA THR A 2 -2.71 20.88 18.08
C THR A 2 -3.50 19.75 17.41
N ASP A 3 -4.73 20.06 17.04
CA ASP A 3 -5.72 19.23 16.34
C ASP A 3 -5.39 19.16 14.84
N CYS A 4 -5.76 18.07 14.17
CA CYS A 4 -6.04 18.12 12.73
C CYS A 4 -6.92 16.93 12.29
N LYS A 5 -8.18 17.26 12.01
CA LYS A 5 -9.23 16.41 11.43
C LYS A 5 -9.10 16.26 9.90
N GLU A 6 -9.60 15.12 9.45
CA GLU A 6 -10.30 14.75 8.21
C GLU A 6 -10.02 15.46 6.86
N ALA A 7 -9.90 14.64 5.80
CA ALA A 7 -10.74 14.79 4.61
C ALA A 7 -10.80 13.49 3.77
N LYS A 8 -12.03 13.06 3.47
CA LYS A 8 -12.40 12.06 2.44
C LYS A 8 -12.15 12.65 1.04
N ALA A 9 -11.77 11.79 0.08
CA ALA A 9 -11.85 12.11 -1.34
C ALA A 9 -12.59 11.01 -2.13
N THR A 10 -13.47 11.51 -2.98
CA THR A 10 -14.54 10.92 -3.77
C THR A 10 -14.08 9.96 -4.88
N GLN A 11 -14.82 8.87 -5.08
CA GLN A 11 -14.78 8.00 -6.26
C GLN A 11 -15.57 8.65 -7.41
N LEU A 12 -14.95 8.84 -8.58
CA LEU A 12 -15.64 9.11 -9.84
C LEU A 12 -15.44 7.91 -10.77
N GLY A 13 -16.55 7.35 -11.25
CA GLY A 13 -16.59 6.14 -12.07
C GLY A 13 -16.13 6.32 -13.53
N PRO A 14 -16.05 5.22 -14.28
CA PRO A 14 -15.72 5.23 -15.70
C PRO A 14 -16.98 5.48 -16.54
N LEU A 15 -16.87 6.35 -17.56
CA LEU A 15 -17.88 6.51 -18.59
C LEU A 15 -17.51 5.67 -19.84
N ASP A 16 -18.40 4.73 -20.11
CA ASP A 16 -18.90 4.16 -21.36
C ASP A 16 -18.37 4.72 -22.69
N GLU A 17 -17.88 3.81 -23.54
CA GLU A 17 -17.84 3.96 -25.01
C GLU A 17 -18.49 2.73 -25.64
N GLU A 18 -19.64 2.93 -26.30
CA GLU A 18 -20.12 2.04 -27.36
C GLU A 18 -20.94 2.82 -28.41
N GLU A 19 -20.93 2.27 -29.62
CA GLU A 19 -21.86 2.45 -30.76
C GLU A 19 -21.51 3.36 -31.97
N LEU A 20 -20.83 2.74 -32.95
CA LEU A 20 -21.30 2.28 -34.28
C LEU A 20 -22.32 3.08 -35.18
N ILE A 21 -21.88 3.25 -36.45
CA ILE A 21 -22.54 3.25 -37.81
C ILE A 21 -23.22 4.50 -38.47
N PRO A 22 -23.49 4.54 -39.82
CA PRO A 22 -23.00 5.59 -40.73
C PRO A 22 -24.11 6.26 -41.58
N GLY A 23 -23.75 7.14 -42.53
CA GLY A 23 -24.66 7.56 -43.61
C GLY A 23 -24.20 8.82 -44.35
N GLY A 24 -24.06 8.73 -45.67
CA GLY A 24 -23.54 9.81 -46.53
C GLY A 24 -24.58 10.84 -46.98
N THR A 25 -24.18 11.75 -47.88
CA THR A 25 -24.83 12.13 -49.17
C THR A 25 -23.99 13.23 -49.87
N ARG A 26 -24.04 13.24 -51.21
CA ARG A 26 -23.37 14.11 -52.20
C ARG A 26 -23.88 15.56 -52.16
N TYR A 27 -23.17 16.53 -52.78
CA TYR A 27 -23.64 17.32 -53.95
C TYR A 27 -22.62 18.38 -54.42
N PHE A 28 -22.64 18.61 -55.74
CA PHE A 28 -21.96 19.56 -56.63
C PHE A 28 -22.16 21.06 -56.31
N ILE A 29 -21.20 21.94 -56.68
CA ILE A 29 -21.36 23.21 -57.49
C ILE A 29 -19.97 23.59 -58.08
N LYS A 30 -19.68 23.43 -59.38
CA LYS A 30 -19.72 24.39 -60.53
C LYS A 30 -18.99 25.74 -60.36
N GLY A 31 -17.97 25.97 -61.20
CA GLY A 31 -17.39 27.30 -61.43
C GLY A 31 -18.19 28.12 -62.46
N PHE A 32 -17.92 29.43 -62.51
CA PHE A 32 -18.16 30.32 -63.65
C PHE A 32 -17.24 31.54 -63.53
N GLY A 33 -16.57 31.90 -64.63
CA GLY A 33 -15.82 33.16 -64.75
C GLY A 33 -16.66 34.29 -65.35
N SER A 34 -16.09 35.50 -65.43
CA SER A 34 -16.18 36.43 -66.57
C SER A 34 -15.39 37.74 -66.32
N ARG A 35 -14.80 38.25 -67.41
CA ARG A 35 -13.93 39.45 -67.62
C ARG A 35 -14.77 40.76 -67.82
N PRO A 36 -14.26 41.90 -68.38
CA PRO A 36 -13.10 42.78 -68.09
C PRO A 36 -13.41 44.32 -68.12
N ALA A 37 -12.38 45.15 -67.86
CA ALA A 37 -11.86 46.25 -68.74
C ALA A 37 -11.80 47.72 -68.22
N PHE A 38 -10.76 48.42 -68.74
CA PHE A 38 -10.42 49.86 -68.77
C PHE A 38 -9.90 50.52 -67.47
N GLY A 39 -8.79 51.28 -67.43
CA GLY A 39 -7.83 51.70 -68.45
C GLY A 39 -6.90 52.82 -67.92
N LEU A 40 -5.71 52.91 -68.51
CA LEU A 40 -4.81 54.08 -68.65
C LEU A 40 -3.81 54.50 -67.53
N ARG A 41 -2.55 54.17 -67.87
CA ARG A 41 -1.33 55.00 -67.99
C ARG A 41 -0.57 55.53 -66.76
N ASN A 42 0.71 55.12 -66.76
CA ASN A 42 1.86 55.47 -65.94
C ASN A 42 2.26 56.96 -65.97
N ILE A 43 2.93 57.41 -64.90
CA ILE A 43 4.16 58.24 -64.98
C ILE A 43 5.18 57.75 -63.93
N ALA A 44 6.45 57.88 -64.30
CA ALA A 44 7.66 57.16 -63.91
C ALA A 44 8.27 57.43 -62.52
N GLY A 45 9.09 56.45 -62.10
CA GLY A 45 10.15 56.52 -61.09
C GLY A 45 10.20 55.21 -60.28
N GLY A 46 11.15 54.28 -60.40
CA GLY A 46 12.49 54.33 -60.93
C GLY A 46 13.42 53.52 -60.02
N LEU A 47 13.07 52.25 -59.73
CA LEU A 47 13.95 51.14 -59.35
C LEU A 47 13.09 49.86 -59.33
N GLY A 48 13.53 48.76 -59.95
CA GLY A 48 12.69 47.62 -60.32
C GLY A 48 11.81 47.04 -59.19
N ARG A 49 10.50 47.01 -59.39
CA ARG A 49 9.50 46.40 -58.48
C ARG A 49 9.76 44.90 -58.21
N GLY A 50 10.47 44.23 -59.11
CA GLY A 50 10.96 42.86 -58.92
C GLY A 50 12.13 42.75 -57.94
N SER A 51 12.95 43.79 -57.81
CA SER A 51 14.16 43.78 -56.96
C SER A 51 13.83 43.84 -55.47
N VAL A 52 12.83 44.64 -55.05
CA VAL A 52 12.40 44.73 -53.64
C VAL A 52 11.71 43.44 -53.19
N ALA A 53 10.88 42.83 -54.05
CA ALA A 53 10.25 41.54 -53.79
C ALA A 53 11.29 40.41 -53.66
N LEU A 54 12.34 40.43 -54.51
CA LEU A 54 13.49 39.54 -54.40
C LEU A 54 14.24 39.71 -53.08
N VAL A 55 14.50 40.96 -52.65
CA VAL A 55 15.18 41.23 -51.37
C VAL A 55 14.38 40.74 -50.18
N LEU A 56 13.06 40.95 -50.16
CA LEU A 56 12.18 40.43 -49.11
C LEU A 56 12.12 38.91 -49.11
N GLN A 57 12.03 38.27 -50.29
CA GLN A 57 12.06 36.81 -50.41
C GLN A 57 13.38 36.24 -49.90
N LEU A 58 14.52 36.85 -50.27
CA LEU A 58 15.83 36.46 -49.76
C LEU A 58 15.91 36.61 -48.24
N PHE A 59 15.39 37.71 -47.69
CA PHE A 59 15.34 37.91 -46.24
C PHE A 59 14.51 36.81 -45.54
N PHE A 60 13.30 36.51 -46.02
CA PHE A 60 12.49 35.43 -45.44
C PHE A 60 13.15 34.05 -45.57
N LEU A 61 13.80 33.77 -46.70
CA LEU A 61 14.55 32.52 -46.88
C LEU A 61 15.73 32.41 -45.91
N THR A 62 16.47 33.50 -45.69
CA THR A 62 17.56 33.53 -44.72
C THR A 62 17.05 33.39 -43.28
N LEU A 63 15.95 34.06 -42.93
CA LEU A 63 15.32 33.94 -41.61
C LEU A 63 14.84 32.51 -41.37
N PHE A 64 14.17 31.91 -42.35
CA PHE A 64 13.69 30.54 -42.29
C PHE A 64 14.86 29.56 -42.16
N ALA A 65 15.93 29.72 -42.96
CA ALA A 65 17.14 28.91 -42.85
C ALA A 65 17.78 29.02 -41.46
N MET A 66 17.88 30.23 -40.90
CA MET A 66 18.40 30.44 -39.55
C MET A 66 17.54 29.77 -38.48
N ILE A 67 16.21 29.88 -38.58
CA ILE A 67 15.27 29.20 -37.66
C ILE A 67 15.42 27.68 -37.77
N LEU A 68 15.51 27.13 -38.99
CA LEU A 68 15.71 25.70 -39.20
C LEU A 68 17.00 25.21 -38.55
N VAL A 69 18.11 25.93 -38.74
CA VAL A 69 19.40 25.58 -38.12
C VAL A 69 19.28 25.61 -36.59
N VAL A 70 18.64 26.62 -36.01
CA VAL A 70 18.43 26.71 -34.55
C VAL A 70 17.58 25.53 -34.03
N VAL A 71 16.52 25.16 -34.73
CA VAL A 71 15.67 24.02 -34.37
C VAL A 71 16.46 22.71 -34.44
N LEU A 72 17.22 22.48 -35.51
CA LEU A 72 18.04 21.29 -35.67
C LEU A 72 19.12 21.18 -34.57
N VAL A 73 19.75 22.29 -34.20
CA VAL A 73 20.71 22.35 -33.08
C VAL A 73 20.04 22.08 -31.74
N LYS A 74 18.80 22.51 -31.54
CA LYS A 74 18.03 22.22 -30.31
C LYS A 74 17.61 20.75 -30.26
N VAL A 75 17.12 20.20 -31.37
CA VAL A 75 16.69 18.79 -31.46
C VAL A 75 17.88 17.84 -31.30
N SER A 76 19.04 18.17 -31.87
CA SER A 76 20.26 17.36 -31.71
C SER A 76 20.82 17.36 -30.28
N LYS A 77 20.40 18.32 -29.44
CA LYS A 77 20.73 18.38 -28.01
C LYS A 77 19.70 17.67 -27.10
N VAL A 78 18.53 17.29 -27.62
CA VAL A 78 17.53 16.54 -26.84
C VAL A 78 17.96 15.08 -26.78
N PRO A 79 18.06 14.45 -25.59
CA PRO A 79 18.38 13.04 -25.48
C PRO A 79 17.37 12.20 -26.27
N ASN A 80 17.84 11.18 -26.98
CA ASN A 80 17.00 10.32 -27.80
C ASN A 80 15.88 9.72 -26.93
N TYR A 81 14.62 9.81 -27.39
CA TYR A 81 13.46 9.24 -26.71
C TYR A 81 13.64 7.74 -26.36
N GLN A 82 14.29 6.98 -27.24
CA GLN A 82 14.60 5.56 -26.99
C GLN A 82 15.65 5.39 -25.88
N GLU A 83 16.66 6.25 -25.83
CA GLU A 83 17.68 6.26 -24.79
C GLU A 83 17.07 6.63 -23.43
N GLN A 84 16.20 7.63 -23.38
CA GLN A 84 15.43 7.96 -22.16
C GLN A 84 14.57 6.79 -21.68
N LYS A 85 13.95 6.04 -22.61
CA LYS A 85 13.15 4.86 -22.27
C LYS A 85 14.01 3.74 -21.69
N GLN A 86 15.17 3.47 -22.29
CA GLN A 86 16.13 2.47 -21.79
C GLN A 86 16.70 2.87 -20.43
N VAL A 87 17.05 4.14 -20.23
CA VAL A 87 17.52 4.68 -18.94
C VAL A 87 16.45 4.53 -17.86
N LYS A 88 15.19 4.89 -18.15
CA LYS A 88 14.06 4.69 -17.21
C LYS A 88 13.85 3.22 -16.86
N GLN A 89 13.94 2.32 -17.84
CA GLN A 89 13.83 0.88 -17.60
C GLN A 89 14.97 0.35 -16.74
N LYS A 90 16.21 0.80 -17.00
CA LYS A 90 17.38 0.43 -16.20
C LYS A 90 17.24 0.90 -14.75
N ILE A 91 16.85 2.17 -14.54
CA ILE A 91 16.60 2.72 -13.20
C ILE A 91 15.50 1.94 -12.49
N ASN A 92 14.37 1.65 -13.15
CA ASN A 92 13.28 0.89 -12.53
C ASN A 92 13.70 -0.53 -12.15
N LYS A 93 14.53 -1.17 -12.98
CA LYS A 93 15.09 -2.50 -12.71
C LYS A 93 16.04 -2.46 -11.51
N GLU A 94 16.96 -1.51 -11.47
CA GLU A 94 17.89 -1.32 -10.35
C GLU A 94 17.16 -0.97 -9.05
N MET A 95 16.16 -0.09 -9.11
CA MET A 95 15.28 0.24 -7.98
C MET A 95 14.50 -0.98 -7.48
N SER A 96 14.00 -1.83 -8.39
CA SER A 96 13.34 -3.08 -8.01
C SER A 96 14.29 -4.05 -7.31
N GLN A 97 15.54 -4.15 -7.78
CA GLN A 97 16.55 -4.99 -7.15
C GLN A 97 16.94 -4.46 -5.78
N LEU A 98 17.09 -3.13 -5.65
CA LEU A 98 17.37 -2.48 -4.39
C LEU A 98 16.23 -2.69 -3.38
N LYS A 99 14.97 -2.58 -3.80
CA LYS A 99 13.80 -2.84 -2.95
C LYS A 99 13.77 -4.28 -2.42
N ILE A 100 14.12 -5.26 -3.26
CA ILE A 100 14.24 -6.66 -2.84
C ILE A 100 15.39 -6.82 -1.84
N GLY A 101 16.53 -6.17 -2.09
CA GLY A 101 17.69 -6.18 -1.18
C GLY A 101 17.34 -5.60 0.20
N ILE A 102 16.68 -4.43 0.23
CA ILE A 102 16.22 -3.79 1.47
C ILE A 102 15.17 -4.64 2.18
N GLY A 103 14.26 -5.28 1.44
CA GLY A 103 13.27 -6.21 2.00
C GLY A 103 13.89 -7.37 2.77
N ARG A 104 15.12 -7.79 2.44
CA ARG A 104 15.85 -8.85 3.17
C ARG A 104 16.49 -8.35 4.47
N LEU A 105 16.69 -7.04 4.62
CA LEU A 105 17.19 -6.43 5.85
C LEU A 105 16.07 -6.11 6.84
N CYS A 106 14.81 -6.08 6.37
CA CYS A 106 13.69 -5.83 7.25
C CYS A 106 13.49 -6.98 8.22
N ARG A 107 13.47 -6.65 9.51
CA ARG A 107 13.08 -7.55 10.58
C ARG A 107 11.76 -7.06 11.18
N PRO A 108 10.61 -7.69 10.85
CA PRO A 108 9.29 -7.21 11.28
C PRO A 108 9.06 -7.26 12.80
N CYS A 109 9.89 -8.02 13.53
CA CYS A 109 9.82 -8.21 14.98
C CYS A 109 11.16 -7.91 15.65
N SER A 110 11.14 -7.53 16.92
CA SER A 110 12.36 -7.37 17.74
C SER A 110 13.13 -8.69 17.88
N TRP A 111 14.38 -8.63 18.37
CA TRP A 111 15.27 -9.80 18.49
C TRP A 111 14.66 -10.95 19.30
N ASP A 112 13.97 -10.60 20.39
CA ASP A 112 13.39 -11.58 21.34
C ASP A 112 11.94 -11.94 21.03
N TRP A 113 11.45 -11.60 19.83
CA TRP A 113 10.08 -11.83 19.40
C TRP A 113 10.03 -12.73 18.18
N THR A 114 9.11 -13.69 18.20
CA THR A 114 8.88 -14.63 17.10
C THR A 114 7.85 -14.07 16.13
N PHE A 115 8.16 -14.02 14.84
CA PHE A 115 7.22 -13.63 13.80
C PHE A 115 6.31 -14.80 13.40
N PHE A 116 5.00 -14.57 13.36
CA PHE A 116 4.03 -15.51 12.79
C PHE A 116 2.80 -14.76 12.25
N GLN A 117 2.43 -15.01 10.99
CA GLN A 117 1.24 -14.45 10.31
C GLN A 117 1.00 -12.95 10.63
N SER A 118 1.98 -12.11 10.31
CA SER A 118 1.94 -10.65 10.47
C SER A 118 1.88 -10.13 11.90
N ASN A 119 2.17 -10.98 12.88
CA ASN A 119 2.26 -10.60 14.29
C ASN A 119 3.60 -11.05 14.88
N CYS A 120 4.01 -10.38 15.95
CA CYS A 120 5.14 -10.71 16.77
C CYS A 120 4.66 -11.26 18.10
N TYR A 121 5.29 -12.35 18.56
CA TYR A 121 4.96 -13.04 19.80
C TYR A 121 6.18 -13.06 20.73
N PHE A 122 5.99 -12.60 21.96
CA PHE A 122 6.98 -12.70 23.02
C PHE A 122 6.58 -13.82 23.96
N PHE A 123 7.50 -14.74 24.22
CA PHE A 123 7.33 -15.83 25.17
C PHE A 123 8.16 -15.53 26.39
N SER A 124 7.52 -15.33 27.54
CA SER A 124 8.24 -14.98 28.77
C SER A 124 9.19 -16.10 29.22
N ASP A 125 10.30 -15.70 29.85
CA ASP A 125 11.20 -16.62 30.56
C ASP A 125 11.01 -16.58 32.09
N SER A 126 10.22 -15.64 32.60
CA SER A 126 9.78 -15.56 34.00
C SER A 126 8.31 -15.94 34.15
N ARG A 127 7.81 -16.00 35.39
CA ARG A 127 6.41 -16.33 35.68
C ARG A 127 5.73 -15.20 36.46
N LEU A 128 4.49 -14.90 36.10
CA LEU A 128 3.64 -13.88 36.71
C LEU A 128 2.22 -14.41 36.91
N ASN A 129 1.45 -13.77 37.80
CA ASN A 129 0.00 -13.99 37.83
C ASN A 129 -0.66 -13.41 36.57
N TRP A 130 -1.94 -13.73 36.33
CA TRP A 130 -2.60 -13.35 35.08
C TRP A 130 -2.68 -11.82 34.90
N SER A 131 -3.06 -11.08 35.95
CA SER A 131 -3.18 -9.61 35.91
C SER A 131 -1.84 -8.93 35.62
N ASP A 132 -0.77 -9.36 36.29
CA ASP A 132 0.58 -8.83 36.07
C ASP A 132 1.10 -9.19 34.68
N SER A 133 0.70 -10.34 34.13
CA SER A 133 1.02 -10.73 32.75
C SER A 133 0.33 -9.80 31.72
N VAL A 134 -0.91 -9.38 32.00
CA VAL A 134 -1.61 -8.37 31.19
C VAL A 134 -0.84 -7.05 31.22
N ALA A 135 -0.46 -6.58 32.41
CA ALA A 135 0.31 -5.34 32.58
C ALA A 135 1.68 -5.40 31.88
N ALA A 136 2.42 -6.50 32.02
CA ALA A 136 3.72 -6.70 31.38
C ALA A 136 3.63 -6.62 29.84
N CYS A 137 2.59 -7.20 29.24
CA CYS A 137 2.38 -7.06 27.80
C CYS A 137 2.08 -5.62 27.39
N GLN A 138 1.29 -4.89 28.18
CA GLN A 138 0.96 -3.49 27.90
C GLN A 138 2.20 -2.59 27.96
N GLU A 139 3.10 -2.81 28.93
CA GLU A 139 4.38 -2.10 29.04
C GLU A 139 5.26 -2.28 27.78
N MET A 140 5.20 -3.46 27.17
CA MET A 140 5.88 -3.76 25.89
C MET A 140 5.12 -3.29 24.64
N ARG A 141 4.06 -2.48 24.80
CA ARG A 141 3.14 -2.05 23.73
C ARG A 141 2.54 -3.23 22.97
N ALA A 142 2.13 -4.25 23.71
CA ALA A 142 1.53 -5.47 23.21
C ALA A 142 0.29 -5.83 24.06
N GLN A 143 -0.36 -6.95 23.74
CA GLN A 143 -1.46 -7.50 24.52
C GLN A 143 -1.15 -8.94 24.90
N LEU A 144 -1.59 -9.38 26.09
CA LEU A 144 -1.59 -10.80 26.42
C LEU A 144 -2.41 -11.55 25.36
N VAL A 145 -1.87 -12.65 24.84
CA VAL A 145 -2.24 -13.14 23.51
C VAL A 145 -3.73 -13.42 23.36
N VAL A 146 -4.32 -12.80 22.32
CA VAL A 146 -5.70 -13.08 21.86
C VAL A 146 -5.62 -13.87 20.56
N ILE A 147 -6.17 -15.08 20.58
CA ILE A 147 -6.06 -16.05 19.50
C ILE A 147 -7.19 -15.84 18.49
N LYS A 148 -6.85 -15.67 17.21
CA LYS A 148 -7.80 -15.34 16.14
C LYS A 148 -8.00 -16.46 15.12
N SER A 149 -7.07 -17.42 15.03
CA SER A 149 -7.16 -18.52 14.08
C SER A 149 -6.74 -19.87 14.66
N PRO A 150 -7.22 -21.00 14.09
CA PRO A 150 -6.73 -22.33 14.42
C PRO A 150 -5.21 -22.49 14.20
N GLU A 151 -4.67 -21.84 13.18
CA GLU A 151 -3.24 -21.88 12.85
C GLU A 151 -2.42 -21.19 13.94
N GLU A 152 -2.89 -20.04 14.42
CA GLU A 152 -2.30 -19.33 15.56
C GLU A 152 -2.38 -20.16 16.84
N GLN A 153 -3.53 -20.77 17.13
CA GLN A 153 -3.67 -21.68 18.28
C GLN A 153 -2.63 -22.81 18.24
N ASN A 154 -2.47 -23.48 17.10
CA ASN A 154 -1.50 -24.56 16.96
C ASN A 154 -0.06 -24.07 17.14
N PHE A 155 0.28 -22.92 16.55
CA PHE A 155 1.59 -22.29 16.72
C PHE A 155 1.89 -22.00 18.20
N LEU A 156 0.94 -21.41 18.93
CA LEU A 156 1.11 -21.08 20.34
C LEU A 156 1.17 -22.32 21.23
N GLN A 157 0.33 -23.33 20.96
CA GLN A 157 0.32 -24.59 21.70
C GLN A 157 1.69 -25.29 21.61
N LEU A 158 2.26 -25.38 20.41
CA LEU A 158 3.57 -26.02 20.19
C LEU A 158 4.70 -25.30 20.93
N ASN A 159 4.69 -23.96 20.91
CA ASN A 159 5.72 -23.16 21.58
C ASN A 159 5.56 -23.13 23.11
N SER A 160 4.35 -23.34 23.63
CA SER A 160 4.08 -23.36 25.07
C SER A 160 4.32 -24.73 25.71
N LYS A 161 4.14 -25.82 24.95
CA LYS A 161 4.13 -27.20 25.45
C LYS A 161 5.36 -27.57 26.30
N ASN A 162 6.55 -27.17 25.88
CA ASN A 162 7.81 -27.49 26.58
C ASN A 162 8.20 -26.46 27.64
N ARG A 163 7.54 -25.30 27.69
CA ARG A 163 7.79 -24.24 28.69
C ARG A 163 7.02 -24.53 29.99
N GLY A 164 5.82 -25.09 29.88
CA GLY A 164 4.92 -25.35 30.98
C GLY A 164 3.66 -24.49 30.91
N PRO A 165 2.86 -24.45 31.99
CA PRO A 165 1.64 -23.65 32.04
C PRO A 165 1.89 -22.19 31.64
N THR A 166 1.10 -21.68 30.70
CA THR A 166 1.32 -20.38 30.07
C THR A 166 0.01 -19.62 29.88
N TRP A 167 -0.10 -18.42 30.43
CA TRP A 167 -1.28 -17.56 30.33
C TRP A 167 -1.56 -17.08 28.92
N MET A 168 -2.85 -16.95 28.61
CA MET A 168 -3.38 -16.25 27.44
C MET A 168 -4.41 -15.20 27.85
N GLY A 169 -4.77 -14.31 26.92
CA GLY A 169 -5.69 -13.20 27.16
C GLY A 169 -7.17 -13.59 27.17
N LEU A 170 -7.51 -14.72 27.80
CA LEU A 170 -8.86 -15.28 27.87
C LEU A 170 -9.25 -15.52 29.34
N SER A 171 -10.42 -15.00 29.75
CA SER A 171 -10.92 -15.09 31.13
C SER A 171 -12.44 -15.03 31.16
N ASP A 172 -13.08 -15.56 32.20
CA ASP A 172 -14.52 -15.36 32.48
C ASP A 172 -14.80 -14.53 33.74
N LEU A 173 -13.77 -13.86 34.28
CA LEU A 173 -13.82 -12.88 35.39
C LEU A 173 -15.00 -11.88 35.36
N LYS A 174 -15.48 -11.51 34.17
CA LYS A 174 -16.62 -10.58 34.02
C LYS A 174 -17.96 -11.25 34.34
N LYS A 175 -18.11 -12.51 33.99
CA LYS A 175 -19.31 -13.31 34.17
C LYS A 175 -18.94 -14.79 34.05
N GLU A 176 -18.97 -15.46 35.20
CA GLU A 176 -18.80 -16.90 35.35
C GLU A 176 -19.43 -17.72 34.22
N GLY A 177 -18.65 -18.61 33.62
CA GLY A 177 -19.05 -19.48 32.51
C GLY A 177 -19.12 -18.79 31.15
N ILE A 178 -18.87 -17.48 31.06
CA ILE A 178 -18.78 -16.74 29.79
C ILE A 178 -17.36 -16.20 29.57
N TRP A 179 -16.61 -16.94 28.76
CA TRP A 179 -15.23 -16.63 28.41
C TRP A 179 -15.12 -15.48 27.39
N HIS A 180 -14.32 -14.47 27.75
CA HIS A 180 -14.03 -13.30 26.94
C HIS A 180 -12.53 -13.14 26.72
N TRP A 181 -12.17 -12.76 25.50
CA TRP A 181 -10.83 -12.27 25.18
C TRP A 181 -10.64 -10.85 25.70
N LEU A 182 -9.38 -10.46 25.94
CA LEU A 182 -9.02 -9.11 26.38
C LEU A 182 -9.38 -8.00 25.38
N ASP A 183 -9.56 -8.34 24.11
CA ASP A 183 -10.06 -7.38 23.10
C ASP A 183 -11.59 -7.20 23.12
N GLY A 184 -12.27 -7.83 24.09
CA GLY A 184 -13.71 -7.76 24.29
C GLY A 184 -14.51 -8.79 23.51
N SER A 185 -13.91 -9.55 22.59
CA SER A 185 -14.62 -10.58 21.84
C SER A 185 -14.96 -11.81 22.71
N HIS A 186 -16.12 -12.41 22.48
CA HIS A 186 -16.49 -13.68 23.13
C HIS A 186 -15.70 -14.86 22.55
N LEU A 187 -15.51 -15.91 23.34
CA LEU A 187 -14.99 -17.19 22.85
C LEU A 187 -15.97 -17.84 21.86
N TRP A 188 -15.60 -17.93 20.58
CA TRP A 188 -16.45 -18.61 19.59
C TRP A 188 -16.47 -20.13 19.81
N PHE A 189 -17.63 -20.74 19.55
CA PHE A 189 -17.85 -22.18 19.69
C PHE A 189 -16.79 -23.04 19.00
N ARG A 190 -16.25 -22.62 17.84
CA ARG A 190 -15.21 -23.38 17.12
C ARG A 190 -13.91 -23.58 17.91
N PHE A 191 -13.66 -22.75 18.93
CA PHE A 191 -12.46 -22.79 19.76
C PHE A 191 -12.67 -23.60 21.04
N THR A 192 -13.89 -23.97 21.42
CA THR A 192 -14.14 -24.74 22.65
C THR A 192 -13.49 -26.12 22.63
N LYS A 193 -13.26 -26.68 21.44
CA LYS A 193 -12.52 -27.93 21.23
C LYS A 193 -11.06 -27.92 21.73
N TYR A 194 -10.52 -26.75 22.07
CA TYR A 194 -9.15 -26.62 22.58
C TYR A 194 -9.06 -26.76 24.09
N TRP A 195 -10.16 -26.68 24.83
CA TRP A 195 -10.20 -27.10 26.23
C TRP A 195 -9.80 -28.56 26.36
N LEU A 196 -9.03 -28.88 27.40
CA LEU A 196 -8.72 -30.26 27.75
C LEU A 196 -10.01 -31.01 28.15
N PRO A 197 -10.04 -32.35 28.06
CA PRO A 197 -11.16 -33.13 28.56
C PRO A 197 -11.41 -32.82 30.04
N GLY A 198 -12.64 -32.39 30.36
CA GLY A 198 -13.02 -31.97 31.70
C GLY A 198 -12.98 -30.46 31.93
N GLU A 199 -12.35 -29.68 31.04
CA GLU A 199 -12.23 -28.23 31.17
C GLU A 199 -13.25 -27.47 30.28
N PRO A 200 -13.61 -26.23 30.67
CA PRO A 200 -13.27 -25.57 31.94
C PRO A 200 -14.10 -26.14 33.11
N ASN A 201 -13.46 -26.39 34.25
CA ASN A 201 -14.08 -27.08 35.41
C ASN A 201 -14.41 -26.15 36.60
N ASN A 202 -13.88 -24.93 36.60
CA ASN A 202 -13.96 -23.95 37.66
C ASN A 202 -13.58 -24.50 39.07
N ASP A 203 -12.50 -25.29 39.17
CA ASP A 203 -12.06 -25.94 40.41
C ASP A 203 -11.54 -24.93 41.45
N GLY A 204 -12.47 -24.43 42.25
CA GLY A 204 -12.20 -23.47 43.30
C GLY A 204 -11.87 -22.08 42.75
N LYS A 205 -12.70 -21.60 41.80
CA LYS A 205 -12.66 -20.26 41.19
C LYS A 205 -11.47 -20.05 40.25
N GLU A 206 -11.47 -20.81 39.16
CA GLU A 206 -10.44 -20.74 38.12
C GLU A 206 -10.91 -19.90 36.94
N ASP A 207 -10.65 -18.59 36.97
CA ASP A 207 -11.28 -17.65 36.01
C ASP A 207 -10.38 -17.24 34.82
N CYS A 208 -9.18 -17.81 34.72
CA CYS A 208 -8.14 -17.39 33.76
C CYS A 208 -7.61 -18.56 32.92
N ALA A 209 -7.60 -18.44 31.59
CA ALA A 209 -7.20 -19.54 30.72
C ALA A 209 -5.67 -19.63 30.52
N GLU A 210 -5.16 -20.87 30.49
CA GLU A 210 -3.77 -21.19 30.20
C GLU A 210 -3.63 -22.28 29.14
N PHE A 211 -2.50 -22.29 28.45
CA PHE A 211 -2.01 -23.47 27.76
C PHE A 211 -1.48 -24.48 28.79
N ARG A 212 -2.02 -25.70 28.77
CA ARG A 212 -1.59 -26.82 29.61
C ARG A 212 -1.47 -28.10 28.78
N GLY A 213 -0.26 -28.65 28.67
CA GLY A 213 -0.02 -29.87 27.88
C GLY A 213 -0.38 -29.68 26.40
N ASN A 214 -1.47 -30.33 25.95
CA ASN A 214 -1.93 -30.31 24.55
C ASN A 214 -3.21 -29.48 24.33
N GLY A 215 -3.70 -28.75 25.35
CA GLY A 215 -4.91 -27.95 25.24
C GLY A 215 -4.93 -26.80 26.23
N TRP A 216 -6.13 -26.32 26.53
CA TRP A 216 -6.40 -25.24 27.46
C TRP A 216 -6.94 -25.76 28.78
N ASN A 217 -6.66 -25.02 29.85
CA ASN A 217 -7.14 -25.25 31.21
C ASN A 217 -7.53 -23.90 31.79
N ASP A 218 -8.59 -23.84 32.58
CA ASP A 218 -8.94 -22.69 33.39
C ASP A 218 -8.18 -22.78 34.70
N GLY A 219 -7.42 -21.76 35.06
CA GLY A 219 -6.52 -21.77 36.20
C GLY A 219 -6.82 -20.61 37.15
N LYS A 220 -6.53 -20.82 38.45
CA LYS A 220 -6.54 -19.72 39.44
C LYS A 220 -5.62 -18.59 39.00
N CYS A 221 -6.19 -17.41 38.80
CA CYS A 221 -5.53 -16.24 38.22
C CYS A 221 -4.29 -15.79 39.02
N GLU A 222 -4.23 -16.06 40.33
CA GLU A 222 -3.14 -15.70 41.22
C GLU A 222 -1.89 -16.57 41.04
N ARG A 223 -2.02 -17.73 40.37
CA ARG A 223 -0.88 -18.63 40.14
C ARG A 223 0.14 -18.00 39.20
N GLN A 224 1.41 -18.17 39.51
CA GLN A 224 2.49 -17.69 38.67
C GLN A 224 2.77 -18.67 37.52
N LYS A 225 2.59 -18.20 36.29
CA LYS A 225 2.80 -18.98 35.05
C LYS A 225 3.56 -18.14 34.03
N PHE A 226 4.11 -18.79 33.02
CA PHE A 226 4.63 -18.06 31.86
C PHE A 226 3.48 -17.31 31.18
N TRP A 227 3.78 -16.38 30.29
CA TRP A 227 2.78 -15.65 29.51
C TRP A 227 3.27 -15.36 28.11
N ILE A 228 2.33 -15.07 27.21
CA ILE A 228 2.64 -14.74 25.81
C ILE A 228 2.03 -13.41 25.46
N CYS A 229 2.87 -12.48 24.99
CA CYS A 229 2.40 -11.22 24.44
C CYS A 229 2.34 -11.28 22.91
N LYS A 230 1.38 -10.58 22.32
CA LYS A 230 1.17 -10.43 20.88
C LYS A 230 1.07 -8.96 20.51
N ARG A 231 1.72 -8.58 19.40
CA ARG A 231 1.53 -7.27 18.76
C ARG A 231 1.66 -7.38 17.24
N PRO A 232 1.12 -6.44 16.45
CA PRO A 232 1.33 -6.39 15.01
C PRO A 232 2.82 -6.31 14.67
N ALA A 233 3.22 -6.98 13.58
CA ALA A 233 4.57 -6.83 13.04
C ALA A 233 4.74 -5.47 12.37
N ALA A 234 5.96 -4.92 12.40
CA ALA A 234 6.26 -3.67 11.72
C ALA A 234 6.19 -3.84 10.19
N SER A 235 5.70 -2.80 9.49
CA SER A 235 5.70 -2.80 8.03
C SER A 235 7.10 -2.53 7.49
N CYS A 236 7.56 -3.38 6.58
CA CYS A 236 8.82 -3.19 5.87
C CYS A 236 8.73 -2.14 4.75
N SER A 237 7.56 -1.57 4.49
CA SER A 237 7.37 -0.49 3.51
C SER A 237 7.68 0.89 4.06
N ASP A 238 7.79 1.02 5.38
CA ASP A 238 7.82 2.32 6.08
C ASP A 238 9.23 2.66 6.59
N MET A 239 10.26 1.93 6.13
CA MET A 239 11.68 2.18 6.42
C MET A 239 12.39 2.89 5.28
#